data_AF-A0A953NVV6-F1
#
_entry.id   AF-A0A953NVV6-F1
#
_cell.length_a   1.000
_cell.length_b   1.000
_cell.length_c   1.000
_cell.angle_alpha   90.00
_cell.angle_beta   90.00
_cell.angle_gamma   90.00
#
_symmetry.space_group_name_H-M   'P 1'
#
loop_
_entity.id
_entity.type
_entity.pdbx_description
1 polymer ?
#
loop_
_entity_poly.entity_id
_entity_poly.type
_entity_poly.pdbx_seq_one_letter_code
_entity_poly.pdbx_strand_id
1 'polypeptide(L)'
;MGIVASHSTEGRRQIEQARLDELKTPAERNKWGQFATPPKLALNLASYARELAGEGAIRFLDPAIGTGSFYSALTAAFPPQRIEAAMGIELDPLFVEAATDLWGESGLHLLQGDFTKQRAPERLFNLVLTNPPYVRHHHLSAAEKSRLKTQVARALHLEISGLAGLYCYFMLLSHDWMEEQGLAVWLVPSEFMDVNYGETLRRYLTERVTLLHIHRFCPTDVQFTDALVSSAVVVFRKSPPPSGHHTRFSFAGSIDAPQSQACVPLDMLKRSHKWTRFPAMTTLRESVALTLGDLFTIKRGLATGSNSFFIMTGADIKEWHIPDRFLKPILPGPRHLTTDIIEALPDGAPAVSPQLHLLDCSEPEDKIKERWPRFYEYLKHGRAQNVHAAYLSSHRTPWYSQEQRPPAPFLCTYMGRARNGKHPLRFIWNRSQATAHNVYLMLYPHGRLRNALQKHPELEARVFEALQRITPDQVLSEGRVYGGGLHKVEPKELAQIAARPVLEAIEAYVRIEQQEQLFA
;
A
#
# COMPACT_ATOMS: atom_id res chain seq x y z
N MET A 1 -41.85 -23.46 31.83
CA MET A 1 -41.80 -23.02 30.41
C MET A 1 -40.67 -22.03 30.28
N GLY A 2 -39.58 -22.45 29.63
CA GLY A 2 -38.39 -21.61 29.47
C GLY A 2 -38.67 -20.42 28.56
N ILE A 3 -38.25 -19.24 29.00
CA ILE A 3 -38.24 -18.02 28.20
C ILE A 3 -37.17 -18.22 27.13
N VAL A 4 -37.58 -18.54 25.89
CA VAL A 4 -36.69 -18.49 24.74
C VAL A 4 -36.35 -17.02 24.53
N ALA A 5 -35.11 -16.64 24.81
CA ALA A 5 -34.62 -15.31 24.47
C ALA A 5 -34.71 -15.15 22.95
N SER A 6 -35.64 -14.34 22.45
CA SER A 6 -35.69 -14.03 21.02
C SER A 6 -34.46 -13.18 20.68
N HIS A 7 -33.44 -13.78 20.09
CA HIS A 7 -32.30 -13.03 19.57
C HIS A 7 -32.78 -12.06 18.48
N SER A 8 -32.36 -10.80 18.55
CA SER A 8 -32.61 -9.84 17.46
C SER A 8 -32.01 -10.37 16.15
N THR A 9 -32.58 -9.99 15.00
CA THR A 9 -32.07 -10.45 13.69
C THR A 9 -30.58 -10.11 13.51
N GLU A 10 -30.12 -8.97 14.02
CA GLU A 10 -28.69 -8.62 14.01
C GLU A 10 -27.83 -9.51 14.95
N GLY A 11 -28.39 -9.96 16.07
CA GLY A 11 -27.74 -10.97 16.92
C GLY A 11 -27.58 -12.31 16.19
N ARG A 12 -28.63 -12.75 15.49
CA ARG A 12 -28.58 -13.96 14.64
C ARG A 12 -27.57 -13.79 13.48
N ARG A 13 -27.54 -12.63 12.82
CA ARG A 13 -26.57 -12.33 11.75
C ARG A 13 -25.13 -12.44 12.24
N GLN A 14 -24.82 -11.91 13.43
CA GLN A 14 -23.46 -12.00 13.98
C GLN A 14 -23.04 -13.44 14.30
N ILE A 15 -23.97 -14.27 14.79
CA ILE A 15 -23.72 -15.70 15.02
C ILE A 15 -23.44 -16.41 13.69
N GLU A 16 -24.28 -16.18 12.68
CA GLU A 16 -24.07 -16.78 11.34
C GLU A 16 -22.79 -16.29 10.68
N GLN A 17 -22.46 -15.00 10.82
CA GLN A 17 -21.20 -14.45 10.33
C GLN A 17 -20.00 -15.15 10.97
N ALA A 18 -20.00 -15.32 12.31
CA ALA A 18 -18.93 -16.02 13.02
C ALA A 18 -18.81 -17.48 12.57
N ARG A 19 -19.95 -18.19 12.44
CA ARG A 19 -19.98 -19.56 11.92
C ARG A 19 -19.36 -19.66 10.53
N LEU A 20 -19.72 -18.75 9.61
CA LEU A 20 -19.19 -18.74 8.25
C LEU A 20 -17.70 -18.38 8.21
N ASP A 21 -17.25 -17.47 9.08
CA ASP A 21 -15.84 -17.10 9.21
C ASP A 21 -14.98 -18.27 9.71
N GLU A 22 -15.50 -19.11 10.60
CA GLU A 22 -14.83 -20.32 11.11
C GLU A 22 -14.65 -21.43 10.06
N LEU A 23 -15.48 -21.44 9.01
CA LEU A 23 -15.35 -22.41 7.91
C LEU A 23 -14.12 -22.18 7.02
N LYS A 24 -13.46 -21.02 7.14
CA LYS A 24 -12.35 -20.62 6.26
C LYS A 24 -11.14 -20.19 7.08
N THR A 25 -9.96 -20.66 6.66
CA THR A 25 -8.71 -20.19 7.25
C THR A 25 -8.50 -18.69 7.00
N PRO A 26 -7.72 -17.97 7.82
CA PRO A 26 -7.37 -16.57 7.54
C PRO A 26 -6.72 -16.37 6.15
N ALA A 27 -5.96 -17.35 5.66
CA ALA A 27 -5.35 -17.29 4.33
C ALA A 27 -6.40 -17.34 3.20
N GLU A 28 -7.43 -18.17 3.37
CA GLU A 28 -8.55 -18.25 2.42
C GLU A 28 -9.38 -16.97 2.44
N ARG A 29 -9.77 -16.48 3.63
CA ARG A 29 -10.53 -15.21 3.74
C ARG A 29 -9.78 -14.03 3.09
N ASN A 30 -8.47 -13.94 3.29
CA ASN A 30 -7.61 -12.96 2.63
C ASN A 30 -7.60 -13.09 1.10
N LYS A 31 -7.59 -14.31 0.56
CA LYS A 31 -7.58 -14.56 -0.89
C LYS A 31 -8.89 -14.11 -1.55
N TRP A 32 -10.02 -14.34 -0.87
CA TRP A 32 -11.35 -13.93 -1.33
C TRP A 32 -11.71 -12.50 -0.96
N GLY A 33 -10.90 -11.84 -0.12
CA GLY A 33 -11.14 -10.47 0.33
C GLY A 33 -12.40 -10.31 1.17
N GLN A 34 -12.86 -11.38 1.83
CA GLN A 34 -14.07 -11.41 2.65
C GLN A 34 -13.75 -10.93 4.07
N PHE A 35 -14.18 -9.71 4.40
CA PHE A 35 -14.03 -9.12 5.72
C PHE A 35 -15.37 -8.57 6.17
N ALA A 36 -15.89 -9.10 7.28
CA ALA A 36 -17.14 -8.64 7.84
C ALA A 36 -17.03 -7.17 8.31
N THR A 37 -18.03 -6.37 7.98
CA THR A 37 -18.15 -5.01 8.53
C THR A 37 -18.61 -5.09 9.99
N PRO A 38 -17.90 -4.47 10.95
CA PRO A 38 -18.35 -4.44 12.34
C PRO A 38 -19.73 -3.75 12.46
N PRO A 39 -20.68 -4.30 13.24
CA PRO A 39 -22.05 -3.77 13.33
C PRO A 39 -22.11 -2.28 13.70
N LYS A 40 -21.31 -1.87 14.69
CA LYS A 40 -21.24 -0.48 15.14
C LYS A 40 -20.75 0.46 14.03
N LEU A 41 -19.76 0.02 13.26
CA LEU A 41 -19.27 0.80 12.13
C LEU A 41 -20.34 0.89 11.03
N ALA A 42 -20.98 -0.23 10.69
CA ALA A 42 -22.04 -0.26 9.69
C ALA A 42 -23.19 0.71 10.06
N LEU A 43 -23.64 0.68 11.33
CA LEU A 43 -24.68 1.58 11.83
C LEU A 43 -24.26 3.05 11.79
N ASN A 44 -23.02 3.38 12.16
CA ASN A 44 -22.50 4.74 12.09
C ASN A 44 -22.50 5.25 10.63
N LEU A 45 -22.08 4.41 9.68
CA LEU A 45 -22.07 4.78 8.26
C LEU A 45 -23.48 4.92 7.67
N ALA A 46 -24.42 4.05 8.03
CA ALA A 46 -25.81 4.16 7.61
C ALA A 46 -26.48 5.42 8.18
N SER A 47 -26.19 5.76 9.45
CA SER A 47 -26.69 6.99 10.08
C SER A 47 -26.12 8.24 9.41
N TYR A 48 -24.82 8.23 9.11
CA TYR A 48 -24.18 9.30 8.34
C TYR A 48 -24.76 9.43 6.92
N ALA A 49 -25.04 8.31 6.25
CA ALA A 49 -25.70 8.31 4.95
C ALA A 49 -27.11 8.92 5.01
N ARG A 50 -27.89 8.62 6.07
CA ARG A 50 -29.22 9.19 6.28
C ARG A 50 -29.22 10.70 6.35
N GLU A 51 -28.27 11.28 7.09
CA GLU A 51 -28.12 12.74 7.19
C GLU A 51 -27.86 13.39 5.81
N LEU A 52 -27.14 12.69 4.93
CA LEU A 52 -26.80 13.17 3.59
C LEU A 52 -27.87 12.89 2.53
N ALA A 53 -28.71 11.88 2.73
CA ALA A 53 -29.74 11.45 1.77
C ALA A 53 -31.02 12.32 1.81
N GLY A 54 -31.19 13.18 2.83
CA GLY A 54 -32.41 13.99 3.00
C GLY A 54 -33.61 13.14 3.42
N GLU A 55 -34.84 13.56 3.07
CA GLU A 55 -36.10 12.90 3.47
C GLU A 55 -36.73 11.97 2.42
N GLY A 56 -36.10 11.82 1.25
CA GLY A 56 -36.65 11.02 0.15
C GLY A 56 -36.72 9.51 0.42
N ALA A 57 -37.48 8.81 -0.43
CA ALA A 57 -37.50 7.35 -0.49
C ALA A 57 -36.11 6.80 -0.89
N ILE A 58 -35.75 5.65 -0.34
CA ILE A 58 -34.44 5.02 -0.45
C ILE A 58 -34.56 3.73 -1.26
N ARG A 59 -33.76 3.65 -2.32
CA ARG A 59 -33.47 2.44 -3.08
C ARG A 59 -32.02 2.07 -2.82
N PHE A 60 -31.83 1.08 -1.96
CA PHE A 60 -30.54 0.64 -1.46
C PHE A 60 -29.91 -0.44 -2.34
N LEU A 61 -28.60 -0.33 -2.55
CA LEU A 61 -27.76 -1.35 -3.17
C LEU A 61 -26.53 -1.66 -2.31
N ASP A 62 -26.28 -2.95 -2.10
CA ASP A 62 -24.99 -3.48 -1.68
C ASP A 62 -24.49 -4.53 -2.71
N PRO A 63 -23.51 -4.21 -3.57
CA PRO A 63 -23.00 -5.14 -4.58
C PRO A 63 -22.18 -6.31 -4.00
N ALA A 64 -21.92 -6.33 -2.69
CA ALA A 64 -21.13 -7.35 -1.99
C ALA A 64 -21.69 -7.58 -0.58
N ILE A 65 -22.96 -8.00 -0.50
CA ILE A 65 -23.75 -7.88 0.73
C ILE A 65 -23.32 -8.80 1.88
N GLY A 66 -22.64 -9.92 1.59
CA GLY A 66 -22.28 -10.92 2.60
C GLY A 66 -23.51 -11.38 3.38
N THR A 67 -23.43 -11.39 4.72
CA THR A 67 -24.57 -11.70 5.60
C THR A 67 -25.57 -10.55 5.77
N GLY A 68 -25.36 -9.40 5.13
CA GLY A 68 -26.27 -8.25 5.20
C GLY A 68 -25.97 -7.26 6.33
N SER A 69 -24.71 -7.04 6.70
CA SER A 69 -24.34 -6.08 7.76
C SER A 69 -24.84 -4.66 7.47
N PHE A 70 -24.65 -4.17 6.23
CA PHE A 70 -25.16 -2.85 5.85
C PHE A 70 -26.67 -2.82 5.67
N TYR A 71 -27.31 -3.94 5.31
CA TYR A 71 -28.77 -4.01 5.29
C TYR A 71 -29.37 -3.95 6.70
N SER A 72 -28.77 -4.63 7.66
CA SER A 72 -29.15 -4.48 9.07
C SER A 72 -28.96 -3.04 9.56
N ALA A 73 -27.84 -2.41 9.21
CA ALA A 73 -27.60 -1.01 9.55
C ALA A 73 -28.59 -0.04 8.88
N LEU A 74 -28.97 -0.31 7.62
CA LEU A 74 -29.97 0.46 6.88
C LEU A 74 -31.32 0.42 7.60
N THR A 75 -31.81 -0.77 7.96
CA THR A 75 -33.11 -0.94 8.62
C THR A 75 -33.14 -0.37 10.05
N ALA A 76 -31.99 -0.29 10.71
CA ALA A 76 -31.85 0.38 12.00
C ALA A 76 -31.76 1.91 11.89
N ALA A 77 -31.14 2.44 10.83
CA ALA A 77 -30.94 3.89 10.66
C ALA A 77 -32.14 4.58 9.99
N PHE A 78 -32.77 3.95 9.00
CA PHE A 78 -33.86 4.52 8.22
C PHE A 78 -35.22 3.99 8.67
N PRO A 79 -36.27 4.84 8.75
CA PRO A 79 -37.63 4.38 8.95
C PRO A 79 -38.05 3.40 7.85
N PRO A 80 -38.77 2.30 8.16
CA PRO A 80 -39.17 1.31 7.16
C PRO A 80 -39.94 1.89 5.96
N GLN A 81 -40.77 2.92 6.20
CA GLN A 81 -41.56 3.58 5.16
C GLN A 81 -40.70 4.34 4.15
N ARG A 82 -39.45 4.66 4.50
CA ARG A 82 -38.50 5.29 3.59
C ARG A 82 -37.74 4.28 2.76
N ILE A 83 -37.71 3.00 3.11
CA ILE A 83 -37.02 1.97 2.33
C ILE A 83 -37.98 1.46 1.27
N GLU A 84 -37.84 1.99 0.05
CA GLU A 84 -38.68 1.61 -1.08
C GLU A 84 -38.23 0.28 -1.70
N ALA A 85 -36.92 0.09 -1.83
CA ALA A 85 -36.33 -1.15 -2.35
C ALA A 85 -34.94 -1.37 -1.75
N ALA A 86 -34.55 -2.63 -1.61
CA ALA A 86 -33.20 -3.01 -1.21
C ALA A 86 -32.74 -4.21 -2.04
N MET A 87 -31.53 -4.10 -2.58
CA MET A 87 -30.89 -5.18 -3.33
C MET A 87 -29.49 -5.49 -2.78
N GLY A 88 -29.21 -6.77 -2.64
CA GLY A 88 -27.90 -7.31 -2.31
C GLY A 88 -27.40 -8.27 -3.38
N ILE A 89 -26.10 -8.25 -3.65
CA ILE A 89 -25.46 -9.23 -4.54
C ILE A 89 -24.36 -9.93 -3.76
N GLU A 90 -24.33 -11.27 -3.83
CA GLU A 90 -23.32 -12.08 -3.16
C GLU A 90 -22.88 -13.25 -4.04
N LEU A 91 -21.57 -13.49 -4.09
CA LEU A 91 -20.98 -14.54 -4.91
C LEU A 91 -21.03 -15.91 -4.22
N ASP A 92 -20.80 -15.92 -2.90
CA ASP A 92 -20.68 -17.15 -2.11
C ASP A 92 -22.06 -17.72 -1.74
N PRO A 93 -22.39 -18.95 -2.18
CA PRO A 93 -23.68 -19.57 -1.90
C PRO A 93 -24.02 -19.66 -0.40
N LEU A 94 -23.03 -19.87 0.47
CA LEU A 94 -23.28 -20.00 1.91
C LEU A 94 -23.68 -18.66 2.55
N PHE A 95 -23.10 -17.57 2.06
CA PHE A 95 -23.50 -16.22 2.50
C PHE A 95 -24.87 -15.85 1.93
N VAL A 96 -25.19 -16.30 0.71
CA VAL A 96 -26.50 -16.12 0.08
C VAL A 96 -27.58 -16.80 0.90
N GLU A 97 -27.37 -18.06 1.28
CA GLU A 97 -28.30 -18.83 2.13
C GLU A 97 -28.53 -18.11 3.46
N ALA A 98 -27.44 -17.75 4.17
CA ALA A 98 -27.55 -17.04 5.44
C ALA A 98 -28.28 -15.70 5.32
N ALA A 99 -27.99 -14.89 4.30
CA ALA A 99 -28.67 -13.61 4.08
C ALA A 99 -30.15 -13.80 3.68
N THR A 100 -30.48 -14.85 2.94
CA THR A 100 -31.87 -15.19 2.59
C THR A 100 -32.66 -15.54 3.85
N ASP A 101 -32.12 -16.39 4.71
CA ASP A 101 -32.76 -16.81 5.96
C ASP A 101 -32.96 -15.66 6.96
N LEU A 102 -32.05 -14.69 6.96
CA LEU A 102 -32.11 -13.53 7.84
C LEU A 102 -33.05 -12.44 7.33
N TRP A 103 -33.09 -12.20 6.01
CA TRP A 103 -33.64 -10.98 5.44
C TRP A 103 -34.69 -11.18 4.33
N GLY A 104 -34.92 -12.42 3.87
CA GLY A 104 -35.82 -12.71 2.74
C GLY A 104 -37.24 -12.20 2.95
N GLU A 105 -37.76 -12.32 4.18
CA GLU A 105 -39.08 -11.79 4.55
C GLU A 105 -39.07 -10.29 4.91
N SER A 106 -37.88 -9.69 5.00
CA SER A 106 -37.68 -8.30 5.43
C SER A 106 -37.52 -7.32 4.27
N GLY A 107 -37.77 -7.74 3.02
CA GLY A 107 -37.75 -6.86 1.83
C GLY A 107 -36.40 -6.73 1.12
N LEU A 108 -35.39 -7.55 1.48
CA LEU A 108 -34.13 -7.60 0.75
C LEU A 108 -34.24 -8.53 -0.47
N HIS A 109 -34.06 -7.99 -1.67
CA HIS A 109 -33.88 -8.80 -2.88
C HIS A 109 -32.41 -9.23 -2.98
N LEU A 110 -32.15 -10.52 -2.82
CA LEU A 110 -30.81 -11.09 -2.94
C LEU A 110 -30.58 -11.74 -4.31
N LEU A 111 -29.49 -11.37 -4.97
CA LEU A 111 -29.04 -11.98 -6.22
C LEU A 111 -27.73 -12.74 -6.00
N GLN A 112 -27.74 -14.05 -6.23
CA GLN A 112 -26.52 -14.86 -6.21
C GLN A 112 -25.72 -14.66 -7.49
N GLY A 113 -24.46 -14.23 -7.36
CA GLY A 113 -23.50 -14.22 -8.45
C GLY A 113 -22.43 -13.13 -8.34
N ASP A 114 -21.57 -13.08 -9.35
CA ASP A 114 -20.51 -12.08 -9.46
C ASP A 114 -21.09 -10.75 -9.94
N PHE A 115 -21.16 -9.75 -9.05
CA PHE A 115 -21.62 -8.38 -9.37
C PHE A 115 -21.01 -7.83 -10.67
N THR A 116 -19.72 -8.08 -10.91
CA THR A 116 -19.02 -7.53 -12.09
C THR A 116 -19.45 -8.18 -13.41
N LYS A 117 -20.28 -9.23 -13.35
CA LYS A 117 -20.89 -9.89 -14.52
C LYS A 117 -22.38 -9.60 -14.64
N GLN A 118 -22.97 -8.92 -13.66
CA GLN A 118 -24.38 -8.54 -13.67
C GLN A 118 -24.61 -7.30 -14.53
N ARG A 119 -25.86 -7.10 -14.95
CA ARG A 119 -26.31 -5.89 -15.64
C ARG A 119 -27.12 -5.03 -14.68
N ALA A 120 -26.95 -3.72 -14.76
CA ALA A 120 -27.75 -2.79 -13.98
C ALA A 120 -29.25 -2.97 -14.31
N PRO A 121 -30.13 -2.92 -13.30
CA PRO A 121 -31.57 -2.96 -13.53
C PRO A 121 -32.04 -1.67 -14.21
N GLU A 122 -33.24 -1.70 -14.80
CA GLU A 122 -33.86 -0.49 -15.37
C GLU A 122 -34.10 0.58 -14.31
N ARG A 123 -34.47 0.15 -13.10
CA ARG A 123 -34.68 1.03 -11.95
C ARG A 123 -33.42 1.11 -11.10
N LEU A 124 -32.76 2.26 -11.17
CA LEU A 124 -31.48 2.51 -10.51
C LEU A 124 -31.61 2.86 -9.03
N PHE A 125 -30.49 2.72 -8.32
CA PHE A 125 -30.39 2.91 -6.87
C PHE A 125 -29.89 4.30 -6.51
N ASN A 126 -30.40 4.83 -5.40
CA ASN A 126 -30.06 6.17 -4.93
C ASN A 126 -29.24 6.18 -3.63
N LEU A 127 -29.04 4.99 -3.04
CA LEU A 127 -28.12 4.77 -1.94
C LEU A 127 -27.30 3.52 -2.21
N VAL A 128 -26.00 3.68 -2.38
CA VAL A 128 -25.03 2.57 -2.32
C VAL A 128 -24.32 2.64 -0.97
N LEU A 129 -24.35 1.56 -0.21
CA LEU A 129 -23.63 1.46 1.06
C LEU A 129 -23.04 0.06 1.17
N THR A 130 -21.71 -0.04 1.08
CA THR A 130 -21.05 -1.33 0.82
C THR A 130 -19.61 -1.38 1.31
N ASN A 131 -19.16 -2.60 1.59
CA ASN A 131 -17.78 -2.97 1.88
C ASN A 131 -17.38 -4.04 0.84
N PRO A 132 -16.89 -3.63 -0.35
CA PRO A 132 -16.58 -4.57 -1.42
C PRO A 132 -15.40 -5.49 -1.07
N PRO A 133 -15.19 -6.59 -1.81
CA PRO A 133 -14.10 -7.52 -1.52
C PRO A 133 -12.71 -6.92 -1.77
N TYR A 134 -11.78 -7.09 -0.83
CA TYR A 134 -10.42 -6.52 -0.88
C TYR A 134 -9.41 -7.42 -1.60
N VAL A 135 -9.82 -8.00 -2.73
CA VAL A 135 -8.98 -8.91 -3.52
C VAL A 135 -7.87 -8.14 -4.23
N ARG A 136 -6.61 -8.49 -3.93
CA ARG A 136 -5.42 -7.91 -4.58
C ARG A 136 -5.29 -8.40 -6.03
N HIS A 137 -4.71 -7.57 -6.89
CA HIS A 137 -4.54 -7.89 -8.30
C HIS A 137 -3.75 -9.19 -8.57
N HIS A 138 -2.88 -9.65 -7.65
CA HIS A 138 -2.17 -10.93 -7.80
C HIS A 138 -3.11 -12.15 -7.78
N HIS A 139 -4.31 -12.01 -7.22
CA HIS A 139 -5.30 -13.08 -7.15
C HIS A 139 -6.31 -13.04 -8.30
N LEU A 140 -6.30 -12.00 -9.13
CA LEU A 140 -7.12 -11.90 -10.33
C LEU A 140 -6.38 -12.50 -11.52
N SER A 141 -7.03 -13.39 -12.27
CA SER A 141 -6.45 -13.94 -13.49
C SER A 141 -6.27 -12.86 -14.57
N ALA A 142 -5.37 -13.10 -15.53
CA ALA A 142 -5.16 -12.18 -16.65
C ALA A 142 -6.44 -11.94 -17.47
N ALA A 143 -7.24 -13.00 -17.68
CA ALA A 143 -8.50 -12.93 -18.41
C ALA A 143 -9.54 -12.05 -17.67
N GLU A 144 -9.67 -12.21 -16.34
CA GLU A 144 -10.56 -11.40 -15.53
C GLU A 144 -10.17 -9.92 -15.54
N LYS A 145 -8.86 -9.62 -15.40
CA LYS A 145 -8.37 -8.24 -15.50
C LYS A 145 -8.72 -7.62 -16.84
N SER A 146 -8.50 -8.34 -17.95
CA SER A 146 -8.82 -7.85 -19.28
C SER A 146 -10.32 -7.58 -19.45
N ARG A 147 -11.17 -8.48 -18.93
CA ARG A 147 -12.63 -8.32 -18.96
C ARG A 147 -13.08 -7.08 -18.17
N LEU A 148 -12.62 -6.95 -16.93
CA LEU A 148 -12.98 -5.85 -16.04
C LEU A 148 -12.51 -4.50 -16.58
N LYS A 149 -11.27 -4.43 -17.10
CA LYS A 149 -10.76 -3.24 -17.80
C LYS A 149 -11.65 -2.84 -18.96
N THR A 150 -12.02 -3.80 -19.80
CA THR A 150 -12.90 -3.56 -20.96
C THR A 150 -14.25 -3.01 -20.53
N GLN A 151 -14.83 -3.53 -19.45
CA GLN A 151 -16.11 -3.04 -18.92
C GLN A 151 -16.00 -1.60 -18.42
N VAL A 152 -14.96 -1.28 -17.64
CA VAL A 152 -14.73 0.09 -17.14
C VAL A 152 -14.49 1.07 -18.30
N ALA A 153 -13.70 0.68 -19.30
CA ALA A 153 -13.46 1.51 -20.47
C ALA A 153 -14.75 1.78 -21.27
N ARG A 154 -15.65 0.80 -21.35
CA ARG A 154 -16.96 0.97 -22.00
C ARG A 154 -17.91 1.85 -21.20
N ALA A 155 -17.97 1.69 -19.88
CA ALA A 155 -18.91 2.42 -19.02
C ALA A 155 -18.49 3.87 -18.78
N LEU A 156 -17.19 4.13 -18.59
CA LEU A 156 -16.70 5.42 -18.08
C LEU A 156 -15.68 6.11 -18.99
N HIS A 157 -15.24 5.45 -20.07
CA HIS A 157 -14.12 5.89 -20.90
C HIS A 157 -12.84 6.13 -20.09
N LEU A 158 -12.61 5.25 -19.11
CA LEU A 158 -11.44 5.28 -18.23
C LEU A 158 -10.58 4.03 -18.43
N GLU A 159 -9.28 4.23 -18.54
CA GLU A 159 -8.28 3.15 -18.53
C GLU A 159 -7.82 2.92 -17.10
N ILE A 160 -8.02 1.69 -16.59
CA ILE A 160 -7.57 1.29 -15.25
C ILE A 160 -6.36 0.35 -15.32
N SER A 161 -5.43 0.53 -14.39
CA SER A 161 -4.23 -0.30 -14.29
C SER A 161 -4.59 -1.75 -13.92
N GLY A 162 -3.89 -2.72 -14.53
CA GLY A 162 -4.00 -4.15 -14.17
C GLY A 162 -3.47 -4.50 -12.78
N LEU A 163 -2.91 -3.51 -12.07
CA LEU A 163 -2.47 -3.61 -10.67
C LEU A 163 -3.57 -3.21 -9.67
N ALA A 164 -4.72 -2.70 -10.14
CA ALA A 164 -5.83 -2.31 -9.29
C ALA A 164 -6.48 -3.52 -8.60
N GLY A 165 -6.83 -3.34 -7.33
CA GLY A 165 -7.63 -4.31 -6.58
C GLY A 165 -9.08 -4.38 -7.05
N LEU A 166 -9.78 -5.46 -6.69
CA LEU A 166 -11.16 -5.70 -7.14
C LEU A 166 -12.15 -4.60 -6.72
N TYR A 167 -11.96 -4.02 -5.52
CA TYR A 167 -12.80 -2.93 -5.02
C TYR A 167 -12.85 -1.71 -5.96
N CYS A 168 -11.77 -1.42 -6.70
CA CYS A 168 -11.76 -0.32 -7.67
C CYS A 168 -12.77 -0.58 -8.79
N TYR A 169 -12.84 -1.82 -9.28
CA TYR A 169 -13.80 -2.21 -10.31
C TYR A 169 -15.22 -2.21 -9.78
N PHE A 170 -15.45 -2.64 -8.53
CA PHE A 170 -16.77 -2.53 -7.91
C PHE A 170 -17.25 -1.07 -7.88
N MET A 171 -16.43 -0.15 -7.38
CA MET A 171 -16.80 1.27 -7.30
C MET A 171 -17.10 1.89 -8.68
N LEU A 172 -16.26 1.58 -9.67
CA LEU A 172 -16.42 2.12 -11.03
C LEU A 172 -17.62 1.51 -11.76
N LEU A 173 -17.83 0.20 -11.67
CA LEU A 173 -18.95 -0.48 -12.35
C LEU A 173 -20.30 -0.18 -11.67
N SER A 174 -20.33 0.10 -10.36
CA SER A 174 -21.54 0.58 -9.68
C SER A 174 -22.02 1.94 -10.20
N HIS A 175 -21.22 2.68 -10.97
CA HIS A 175 -21.67 3.92 -11.60
C HIS A 175 -22.94 3.71 -12.44
N ASP A 176 -23.02 2.64 -13.22
CA ASP A 176 -24.19 2.35 -14.08
C ASP A 176 -25.40 1.84 -13.28
N TRP A 177 -25.21 1.45 -12.02
CA TRP A 177 -26.27 1.01 -11.11
C TRP A 177 -26.90 2.14 -10.31
N MET A 178 -26.25 3.30 -10.29
CA MET A 178 -26.67 4.46 -9.52
C MET A 178 -27.48 5.43 -10.37
N GLU A 179 -28.52 6.01 -9.79
CA GLU A 179 -29.19 7.17 -10.39
C GLU A 179 -28.34 8.44 -10.26
N GLU A 180 -28.65 9.44 -11.08
CA GLU A 180 -28.05 10.77 -10.95
C GLU A 180 -28.41 11.37 -9.59
N GLN A 181 -27.46 12.06 -8.97
CA GLN A 181 -27.49 12.54 -7.58
C GLN A 181 -27.53 11.44 -6.50
N GLY A 182 -27.54 10.16 -6.87
CA GLY A 182 -27.49 9.05 -5.92
C GLY A 182 -26.27 9.13 -5.00
N LEU A 183 -26.46 8.83 -3.72
CA LEU A 183 -25.43 8.84 -2.69
C LEU A 183 -24.71 7.49 -2.65
N ALA A 184 -23.40 7.51 -2.54
CA ALA A 184 -22.60 6.32 -2.29
C ALA A 184 -21.70 6.49 -1.07
N VAL A 185 -21.61 5.45 -0.25
CA VAL A 185 -20.75 5.33 0.93
C VAL A 185 -20.00 4.01 0.83
N TRP A 186 -18.71 4.09 0.57
CA TRP A 186 -17.84 2.94 0.33
C TRP A 186 -16.84 2.77 1.46
N LEU A 187 -16.80 1.59 2.09
CA LEU A 187 -15.73 1.20 2.98
C LEU A 187 -14.68 0.41 2.19
N VAL A 188 -13.52 1.01 1.90
CA VAL A 188 -12.49 0.45 1.00
C VAL A 188 -11.09 0.61 1.57
N PRO A 189 -10.07 -0.10 1.06
CA PRO A 189 -8.68 0.16 1.42
C PRO A 189 -8.28 1.59 1.07
N SER A 190 -7.49 2.25 1.92
CA SER A 190 -7.00 3.61 1.66
C SER A 190 -5.88 3.67 0.61
N GLU A 191 -5.38 2.51 0.14
CA GLU A 191 -4.20 2.43 -0.73
C GLU A 191 -4.36 3.22 -2.05
N PHE A 192 -5.57 3.29 -2.63
CA PHE A 192 -5.83 4.06 -3.86
C PHE A 192 -5.48 5.55 -3.73
N MET A 193 -5.37 6.07 -2.50
CA MET A 193 -5.09 7.48 -2.24
C MET A 193 -3.68 7.89 -2.66
N ASP A 194 -2.71 6.95 -2.70
CA ASP A 194 -1.29 7.27 -2.90
C ASP A 194 -0.59 6.45 -3.99
N VAL A 195 -1.14 5.30 -4.35
CA VAL A 195 -0.53 4.43 -5.36
C VAL A 195 -0.89 4.84 -6.79
N ASN A 196 0.01 4.53 -7.72
CA ASN A 196 -0.18 4.83 -9.14
C ASN A 196 -1.42 4.13 -9.72
N TYR A 197 -1.71 2.88 -9.31
CA TYR A 197 -2.90 2.19 -9.82
C TYR A 197 -4.20 2.90 -9.43
N GLY A 198 -4.19 3.70 -8.36
CA GLY A 198 -5.33 4.44 -7.85
C GLY A 198 -5.64 5.73 -8.63
N GLU A 199 -4.78 6.11 -9.58
CA GLU A 199 -4.96 7.33 -10.38
C GLU A 199 -6.32 7.37 -11.08
N THR A 200 -6.72 6.28 -11.75
CA THR A 200 -8.03 6.18 -12.42
C THR A 200 -9.19 6.40 -11.45
N LEU A 201 -9.07 5.90 -10.21
CA LEU A 201 -10.09 6.09 -9.19
C LEU A 201 -10.12 7.52 -8.67
N ARG A 202 -8.97 8.14 -8.42
CA ARG A 202 -8.88 9.56 -8.05
C ARG A 202 -9.44 10.48 -9.14
N ARG A 203 -9.20 10.15 -10.41
CA ARG A 203 -9.81 10.85 -11.56
C ARG A 203 -11.32 10.69 -11.57
N TYR A 204 -11.84 9.47 -11.44
CA TYR A 204 -13.29 9.24 -11.30
C TYR A 204 -13.90 10.10 -10.18
N LEU A 205 -13.28 10.10 -8.99
CA LEU A 205 -13.73 10.86 -7.82
C LEU A 205 -13.59 12.39 -7.95
N THR A 206 -12.84 12.90 -8.92
CA THR A 206 -12.64 14.35 -9.14
C THR A 206 -13.22 14.88 -10.46
N GLU A 207 -13.67 14.00 -11.35
CA GLU A 207 -14.17 14.36 -12.68
C GLU A 207 -15.61 13.86 -12.92
N ARG A 208 -15.99 12.69 -12.40
CA ARG A 208 -17.28 12.04 -12.73
C ARG A 208 -18.31 12.10 -11.60
N VAL A 209 -17.86 12.25 -10.36
CA VAL A 209 -18.72 12.31 -9.17
C VAL A 209 -18.34 13.46 -8.25
N THR A 210 -19.28 13.88 -7.41
CA THR A 210 -19.07 14.95 -6.44
C THR A 210 -18.61 14.29 -5.14
N LEU A 211 -17.29 14.25 -4.93
CA LEU A 211 -16.68 13.67 -3.74
C LEU A 211 -16.96 14.55 -2.51
N LEU A 212 -17.80 14.07 -1.60
CA LEU A 212 -18.24 14.81 -0.42
C LEU A 212 -17.26 14.66 0.75
N HIS A 213 -16.85 13.43 1.04
CA HIS A 213 -16.05 13.12 2.22
C HIS A 213 -15.13 11.92 1.98
N ILE A 214 -13.86 12.04 2.38
CA ILE A 214 -12.98 10.90 2.64
C ILE A 214 -12.61 10.88 4.12
N HIS A 215 -13.00 9.82 4.83
CA HIS A 215 -12.58 9.58 6.21
C HIS A 215 -11.58 8.43 6.23
N ARG A 216 -10.43 8.62 6.86
CA ARG A 216 -9.39 7.58 6.97
C ARG A 216 -9.19 7.18 8.42
N PHE A 217 -9.30 5.89 8.71
CA PHE A 217 -9.12 5.38 10.07
C PHE A 217 -7.64 5.35 10.46
N CYS A 218 -7.33 5.52 11.75
CA CYS A 218 -5.97 5.32 12.22
C CYS A 218 -5.68 3.80 12.21
N PRO A 219 -4.55 3.33 11.64
CA PRO A 219 -4.22 1.90 11.63
C PRO A 219 -3.98 1.28 13.02
N THR A 220 -3.93 2.10 14.07
CA THR A 220 -3.85 1.67 15.47
C THR A 220 -5.21 1.63 16.16
N ASP A 221 -6.29 2.08 15.51
CA ASP A 221 -7.63 2.04 16.07
C ASP A 221 -8.16 0.60 16.02
N VAL A 222 -8.65 0.13 17.18
CA VAL A 222 -9.10 -1.26 17.43
C VAL A 222 -10.39 -1.64 16.67
N GLN A 223 -10.92 -0.75 15.82
CA GLN A 223 -12.20 -0.97 15.12
C GLN A 223 -12.14 -2.09 14.08
N PHE A 224 -10.93 -2.49 13.66
CA PHE A 224 -10.70 -3.59 12.72
C PHE A 224 -9.76 -4.62 13.36
N THR A 225 -10.26 -5.44 14.29
CA THR A 225 -9.45 -6.46 14.98
C THR A 225 -8.82 -7.49 14.02
N ASP A 226 -9.41 -7.68 12.83
CA ASP A 226 -8.99 -8.70 11.86
C ASP A 226 -8.49 -8.16 10.50
N ALA A 227 -8.56 -6.85 10.24
CA ALA A 227 -8.11 -6.29 8.95
C ALA A 227 -6.71 -5.68 9.07
N LEU A 228 -5.71 -6.39 8.56
CA LEU A 228 -4.31 -5.91 8.42
C LEU A 228 -4.15 -4.72 7.44
N VAL A 229 -5.24 -4.13 6.96
CA VAL A 229 -5.28 -3.15 5.87
C VAL A 229 -5.86 -1.84 6.37
N SER A 230 -5.17 -0.73 6.12
CA SER A 230 -5.68 0.61 6.39
C SER A 230 -6.92 0.88 5.53
N SER A 231 -8.04 1.22 6.16
CA SER A 231 -9.32 1.46 5.49
C SER A 231 -9.66 2.95 5.43
N ALA A 232 -10.49 3.32 4.45
CA ALA A 232 -11.09 4.62 4.28
C ALA A 232 -12.58 4.48 3.94
N VAL A 233 -13.37 5.45 4.37
CA VAL A 233 -14.73 5.68 3.89
C VAL A 233 -14.67 6.72 2.79
N VAL A 234 -15.22 6.40 1.62
CA VAL A 234 -15.35 7.32 0.49
C VAL A 234 -16.82 7.61 0.26
N VAL A 235 -17.20 8.88 0.35
CA VAL A 235 -18.58 9.34 0.23
C VAL A 235 -18.70 10.31 -0.94
N PHE A 236 -19.58 10.00 -1.89
CA PHE A 236 -19.80 10.84 -3.07
C PHE A 236 -21.26 10.82 -3.54
N ARG A 237 -21.65 11.83 -4.31
CA ARG A 237 -22.89 11.81 -5.11
C ARG A 237 -22.56 11.59 -6.58
N LYS A 238 -23.39 10.80 -7.28
CA LYS A 238 -23.25 10.59 -8.73
C LYS A 238 -23.71 11.85 -9.47
N SER A 239 -22.78 12.78 -9.60
CA SER A 239 -22.90 13.99 -10.41
C SER A 239 -21.54 14.66 -10.53
N PRO A 240 -21.15 15.24 -11.67
CA PRO A 240 -19.88 15.95 -11.78
C PRO A 240 -19.76 17.05 -10.71
N PRO A 241 -18.55 17.27 -10.14
CA PRO A 241 -18.40 18.24 -9.07
C PRO A 241 -18.65 19.67 -9.58
N PRO A 242 -19.36 20.51 -8.80
CA PRO A 242 -19.57 21.91 -9.17
C PRO A 242 -18.26 22.70 -9.17
N SER A 243 -18.26 23.86 -9.83
CA SER A 243 -17.11 24.78 -9.80
C SER A 243 -16.84 25.23 -8.36
N GLY A 244 -15.57 25.28 -7.96
CA GLY A 244 -15.17 25.65 -6.59
C GLY A 244 -15.50 24.60 -5.52
N HIS A 245 -15.84 23.36 -5.90
CA HIS A 245 -16.14 22.29 -4.95
C HIS A 245 -14.99 22.04 -3.97
N HIS A 246 -15.36 21.74 -2.72
CA HIS A 246 -14.44 21.33 -1.67
C HIS A 246 -14.86 19.98 -1.12
N THR A 247 -13.90 19.11 -0.89
CA THR A 247 -14.12 17.80 -0.27
C THR A 247 -13.67 17.84 1.18
N ARG A 248 -14.49 17.30 2.09
CA ARG A 248 -14.08 17.07 3.48
C ARG A 248 -13.10 15.90 3.53
N PHE A 249 -11.95 16.08 4.15
CA PHE A 249 -11.04 15.01 4.54
C PHE A 249 -10.97 14.94 6.06
N SER A 250 -11.04 13.74 6.61
CA SER A 250 -10.89 13.54 8.05
C SER A 250 -10.04 12.31 8.37
N PHE A 251 -9.39 12.31 9.52
CA PHE A 251 -8.48 11.25 9.94
C PHE A 251 -8.61 10.92 11.43
N ALA A 252 -8.57 9.61 11.72
CA ALA A 252 -8.67 8.98 13.03
C ALA A 252 -10.00 9.25 13.76
N GLY A 253 -10.36 8.37 14.70
CA GLY A 253 -11.68 8.43 15.35
C GLY A 253 -12.79 7.86 14.46
N SER A 254 -14.03 8.27 14.70
CA SER A 254 -15.18 7.91 13.86
C SER A 254 -15.49 9.01 12.84
N ILE A 255 -16.29 8.70 11.82
CA ILE A 255 -16.61 9.65 10.74
C ILE A 255 -17.39 10.89 11.22
N ASP A 256 -18.17 10.74 12.29
CA ASP A 256 -18.95 11.77 12.97
C ASP A 256 -18.12 12.56 13.98
N ALA A 257 -17.09 11.95 14.59
CA ALA A 257 -16.19 12.59 15.56
C ALA A 257 -14.71 12.31 15.22
N PRO A 258 -14.18 12.87 14.12
CA PRO A 258 -12.80 12.65 13.73
C PRO A 258 -11.82 13.45 14.60
N GLN A 259 -10.61 12.94 14.78
CA GLN A 259 -9.55 13.66 15.52
C GLN A 259 -9.05 14.89 14.75
N SER A 260 -8.98 14.79 13.42
CA SER A 260 -8.56 15.89 12.56
C SER A 260 -9.40 15.92 11.29
N GLN A 261 -9.62 17.12 10.76
CA GLN A 261 -10.38 17.32 9.52
C GLN A 261 -9.98 18.61 8.80
N ALA A 262 -10.18 18.64 7.48
CA ALA A 262 -10.02 19.83 6.67
C ALA A 262 -10.89 19.76 5.40
N CYS A 263 -11.22 20.92 4.84
CA CYS A 263 -11.81 21.03 3.51
C CYS A 263 -10.69 21.23 2.47
N VAL A 264 -10.65 20.37 1.45
CA VAL A 264 -9.62 20.40 0.40
C VAL A 264 -10.28 20.82 -0.92
N PRO A 265 -9.79 21.90 -1.57
CA PRO A 265 -10.31 22.33 -2.86
C PRO A 265 -10.13 21.25 -3.94
N LEU A 266 -11.10 21.12 -4.85
CA LEU A 266 -11.04 20.15 -5.94
C LEU A 266 -9.78 20.27 -6.81
N ASP A 267 -9.35 21.49 -7.12
CA ASP A 267 -8.14 21.73 -7.93
C ASP A 267 -6.89 21.21 -7.24
N MET A 268 -6.84 21.29 -5.92
CA MET A 268 -5.76 20.70 -5.14
C MET A 268 -5.80 19.18 -5.26
N LEU A 269 -6.96 18.54 -5.16
CA LEU A 269 -7.10 17.09 -5.30
C LEU A 269 -6.65 16.60 -6.68
N LYS A 270 -7.01 17.32 -7.74
CA LYS A 270 -6.60 17.02 -9.13
C LYS A 270 -5.08 17.11 -9.32
N ARG A 271 -4.42 18.06 -8.66
CA ARG A 271 -2.94 18.23 -8.70
C ARG A 271 -2.20 17.32 -7.73
N SER A 272 -2.89 16.67 -6.80
CA SER A 272 -2.27 15.85 -5.75
C SER A 272 -2.14 14.40 -6.18
N HIS A 273 -0.92 13.87 -6.21
CA HIS A 273 -0.69 12.43 -6.40
C HIS A 273 -0.91 11.59 -5.14
N LYS A 274 -0.84 12.20 -3.95
CA LYS A 274 -1.03 11.57 -2.64
C LYS A 274 -2.11 12.27 -1.85
N TRP A 275 -3.20 11.57 -1.57
CA TRP A 275 -4.30 12.11 -0.79
C TRP A 275 -4.15 11.78 0.70
N THR A 276 -3.26 10.87 1.11
CA THR A 276 -3.12 10.54 2.54
C THR A 276 -2.52 11.66 3.39
N ARG A 277 -1.89 12.65 2.76
CA ARG A 277 -1.45 13.89 3.41
C ARG A 277 -2.59 14.75 3.94
N PHE A 278 -3.81 14.56 3.45
CA PHE A 278 -4.98 15.24 3.97
C PHE A 278 -5.54 14.48 5.19
N PRO A 279 -6.00 15.18 6.24
CA PRO A 279 -6.16 16.64 6.35
C PRO A 279 -4.92 17.41 6.82
N ALA A 280 -3.80 16.75 7.14
CA ALA A 280 -2.63 17.38 7.76
C ALA A 280 -1.96 18.47 6.91
N MET A 281 -1.94 18.35 5.59
CA MET A 281 -1.36 19.35 4.67
C MET A 281 -2.38 19.81 3.64
N THR A 282 -3.00 20.96 3.87
CA THR A 282 -4.00 21.58 2.97
C THR A 282 -3.45 22.71 2.12
N THR A 283 -2.13 22.93 2.15
CA THR A 283 -1.44 23.90 1.28
C THR A 283 -0.45 23.16 0.40
N LEU A 284 -0.62 23.25 -0.92
CA LEU A 284 0.45 22.96 -1.87
C LEU A 284 1.43 24.12 -1.78
N ARG A 285 2.50 24.01 -0.99
CA ARG A 285 3.60 24.96 -1.14
C ARG A 285 4.26 24.68 -2.49
N GLU A 286 3.98 25.53 -3.48
CA GLU A 286 4.67 25.60 -4.77
C GLU A 286 6.13 26.09 -4.65
N SER A 287 6.80 25.90 -3.50
CA SER A 287 8.24 26.04 -3.50
C SER A 287 8.80 24.80 -4.18
N VAL A 288 9.24 24.96 -5.42
CA VAL A 288 10.02 23.95 -6.15
C VAL A 288 11.38 23.82 -5.47
N ALA A 289 11.38 23.23 -4.26
CA ALA A 289 12.58 22.94 -3.53
C ALA A 289 13.20 21.70 -4.16
N LEU A 290 14.48 21.79 -4.53
CA LEU A 290 15.28 20.63 -4.92
C LEU A 290 15.07 19.49 -3.91
N THR A 291 14.91 18.30 -4.44
CA THR A 291 14.57 17.08 -3.73
C THR A 291 15.79 16.20 -3.54
N LEU A 292 15.69 15.16 -2.71
CA LEU A 292 16.75 14.17 -2.60
C LEU A 292 17.02 13.46 -3.93
N GLY A 293 16.04 13.32 -4.81
CA GLY A 293 16.21 12.77 -6.16
C GLY A 293 17.14 13.61 -7.05
N ASP A 294 17.12 14.93 -6.85
CA ASP A 294 18.01 15.85 -7.58
C ASP A 294 19.47 15.73 -7.13
N LEU A 295 19.71 15.21 -5.93
CA LEU A 295 21.05 15.04 -5.34
C LEU A 295 21.56 13.59 -5.39
N PHE A 296 20.64 12.62 -5.28
CA PHE A 296 20.93 11.20 -5.14
C PHE A 296 20.14 10.36 -6.13
N THR A 297 20.82 9.40 -6.75
CA THR A 297 20.14 8.29 -7.40
C THR A 297 19.78 7.31 -6.30
N ILE A 298 18.50 7.20 -5.99
CA ILE A 298 18.02 6.32 -4.92
C ILE A 298 17.57 5.00 -5.54
N LYS A 299 18.15 3.89 -5.06
CA LYS A 299 17.76 2.55 -5.51
C LYS A 299 17.55 1.62 -4.32
N ARG A 300 16.64 0.67 -4.45
CA ARG A 300 16.49 -0.40 -3.45
C ARG A 300 17.72 -1.31 -3.46
N GLY A 301 18.17 -1.79 -2.30
CA GLY A 301 19.25 -2.77 -2.18
C GLY A 301 18.96 -4.08 -2.91
N LEU A 302 19.97 -4.94 -3.01
CA LEU A 302 19.94 -6.16 -3.82
C LEU A 302 18.83 -7.13 -3.39
N ALA A 303 18.03 -7.59 -4.35
CA ALA A 303 17.14 -8.72 -4.17
C ALA A 303 17.87 -9.99 -4.64
N THR A 304 18.35 -10.80 -3.70
CA THR A 304 19.17 -11.98 -4.01
C THR A 304 18.36 -13.14 -4.57
N GLY A 305 17.06 -13.21 -4.27
CA GLY A 305 16.19 -14.36 -4.58
C GLY A 305 16.19 -15.43 -3.47
N SER A 306 17.28 -15.57 -2.73
CA SER A 306 17.39 -16.42 -1.55
C SER A 306 18.53 -15.93 -0.65
N ASN A 307 18.20 -15.15 0.39
CA ASN A 307 19.23 -14.57 1.26
C ASN A 307 20.04 -15.66 1.98
N SER A 308 19.43 -16.76 2.39
CA SER A 308 20.12 -17.86 3.07
C SER A 308 21.12 -18.60 2.18
N PHE A 309 20.96 -18.53 0.86
CA PHE A 309 21.90 -19.12 -0.09
C PHE A 309 22.95 -18.13 -0.60
N PHE A 310 22.58 -16.86 -0.82
CA PHE A 310 23.51 -15.90 -1.41
C PHE A 310 24.26 -15.04 -0.39
N ILE A 311 23.83 -15.00 0.87
CA ILE A 311 24.49 -14.24 1.93
C ILE A 311 25.13 -15.22 2.91
N MET A 312 26.46 -15.30 2.87
CA MET A 312 27.26 -16.30 3.55
C MET A 312 27.97 -15.71 4.77
N THR A 313 28.10 -16.53 5.81
CA THR A 313 28.95 -16.25 6.96
C THR A 313 30.40 -16.65 6.68
N GLY A 314 31.33 -16.17 7.51
CA GLY A 314 32.72 -16.62 7.45
C GLY A 314 32.89 -18.14 7.68
N ALA A 315 31.96 -18.79 8.37
CA ALA A 315 31.96 -20.24 8.55
C ALA A 315 31.57 -20.95 7.23
N ASP A 316 30.50 -20.50 6.58
CA ASP A 316 30.03 -21.08 5.30
C ASP A 316 31.12 -20.96 4.22
N ILE A 317 31.79 -19.80 4.13
CA ILE A 317 32.86 -19.56 3.17
C ILE A 317 34.00 -20.57 3.33
N LYS A 318 34.39 -20.83 4.59
CA LYS A 318 35.44 -21.79 4.94
C LYS A 318 35.00 -23.23 4.70
N GLU A 319 33.75 -23.57 4.99
CA GLU A 319 33.22 -24.92 4.79
C GLU A 319 33.15 -25.28 3.29
N TRP A 320 32.65 -24.36 2.47
CA TRP A 320 32.42 -24.58 1.05
C TRP A 320 33.61 -24.20 0.15
N HIS A 321 34.72 -23.75 0.75
CA HIS A 321 35.91 -23.25 0.07
C HIS A 321 35.58 -22.24 -1.03
N ILE A 322 34.75 -21.25 -0.70
CA ILE A 322 34.34 -20.22 -1.67
C ILE A 322 35.51 -19.26 -1.92
N PRO A 323 35.94 -19.06 -3.18
CA PRO A 323 37.02 -18.12 -3.50
C PRO A 323 36.66 -16.67 -3.20
N ASP A 324 37.58 -15.91 -2.60
CA ASP A 324 37.40 -14.49 -2.26
C ASP A 324 36.98 -13.62 -3.45
N ARG A 325 37.42 -13.96 -4.67
CA ARG A 325 37.03 -13.24 -5.89
C ARG A 325 35.53 -13.31 -6.24
N PHE A 326 34.78 -14.22 -5.62
CA PHE A 326 33.33 -14.33 -5.75
C PHE A 326 32.59 -13.83 -4.51
N LEU A 327 33.30 -13.18 -3.58
CA LEU A 327 32.74 -12.68 -2.34
C LEU A 327 32.80 -11.15 -2.34
N LYS A 328 31.66 -10.53 -2.01
CA LYS A 328 31.56 -9.09 -1.78
C LYS A 328 31.02 -8.85 -0.38
N PRO A 329 31.59 -7.93 0.43
CA PRO A 329 31.02 -7.62 1.72
C PRO A 329 29.57 -7.13 1.57
N ILE A 330 28.69 -7.54 2.48
CA ILE A 330 27.29 -7.09 2.48
C ILE A 330 26.83 -6.79 3.91
N LEU A 331 26.09 -5.69 4.07
CA LEU A 331 25.57 -5.32 5.38
C LEU A 331 24.48 -6.30 5.86
N PRO A 332 24.49 -6.66 7.16
CA PRO A 332 23.43 -7.45 7.75
C PRO A 332 22.11 -6.66 7.81
N GLY A 333 21.03 -7.30 8.24
CA GLY A 333 19.75 -6.60 8.42
C GLY A 333 19.83 -5.47 9.46
N PRO A 334 19.00 -4.42 9.37
CA PRO A 334 19.11 -3.22 10.21
C PRO A 334 19.11 -3.48 11.72
N ARG A 335 18.50 -4.60 12.16
CA ARG A 335 18.47 -5.05 13.55
C ARG A 335 19.85 -5.39 14.13
N HIS A 336 20.83 -5.68 13.27
CA HIS A 336 22.21 -5.99 13.67
C HIS A 336 23.12 -4.76 13.63
N LEU A 337 22.63 -3.62 13.11
CA LEU A 337 23.38 -2.37 13.08
C LEU A 337 23.11 -1.57 14.35
N THR A 338 24.10 -1.53 15.24
CA THR A 338 24.03 -0.82 16.53
C THR A 338 24.36 0.66 16.41
N THR A 339 25.09 1.06 15.37
CA THR A 339 25.45 2.46 15.04
C THR A 339 24.87 2.86 13.69
N ASP A 340 24.83 4.17 13.43
CA ASP A 340 24.44 4.72 12.13
C ASP A 340 25.66 5.07 11.25
N ILE A 341 26.88 5.01 11.80
CA ILE A 341 28.12 5.12 11.04
C ILE A 341 28.78 3.75 11.02
N ILE A 342 28.96 3.19 9.83
CA ILE A 342 29.59 1.90 9.60
C ILE A 342 31.02 2.14 9.12
N GLU A 343 31.96 1.93 10.01
CA GLU A 343 33.39 2.06 9.72
C GLU A 343 33.89 0.89 8.86
N ALA A 344 34.97 1.16 8.12
CA ALA A 344 35.68 0.15 7.35
C ALA A 344 36.81 -0.46 8.19
N LEU A 345 36.94 -1.77 8.13
CA LEU A 345 38.14 -2.48 8.53
C LEU A 345 39.25 -2.29 7.46
N PRO A 346 40.52 -2.64 7.77
CA PRO A 346 41.64 -2.44 6.83
C PRO A 346 41.47 -3.13 5.47
N ASP A 347 40.72 -4.23 5.42
CA ASP A 347 40.37 -4.97 4.19
C ASP A 347 39.15 -4.40 3.44
N GLY A 348 38.57 -3.30 3.96
CA GLY A 348 37.36 -2.68 3.43
C GLY A 348 36.06 -3.32 3.91
N ALA A 349 36.10 -4.39 4.72
CA ALA A 349 34.90 -5.00 5.28
C ALA A 349 34.21 -4.06 6.30
N PRO A 350 32.89 -4.20 6.52
CA PRO A 350 32.20 -3.39 7.51
C PRO A 350 32.57 -3.84 8.92
N ALA A 351 32.87 -2.89 9.80
CA ALA A 351 33.12 -3.10 11.23
C ALA A 351 31.80 -3.37 12.00
N VAL A 352 31.14 -4.48 11.68
CA VAL A 352 29.83 -4.88 12.22
C VAL A 352 29.81 -6.36 12.59
N SER A 353 28.85 -6.76 13.42
CA SER A 353 28.59 -8.18 13.73
C SER A 353 27.13 -8.54 13.45
N PRO A 354 26.85 -9.59 12.67
CA PRO A 354 27.80 -10.48 12.01
C PRO A 354 28.44 -9.84 10.76
N GLN A 355 29.65 -10.28 10.42
CA GLN A 355 30.24 -10.04 9.10
C GLN A 355 29.70 -11.04 8.08
N LEU A 356 29.21 -10.54 6.95
CA LEU A 356 28.55 -11.32 5.93
C LEU A 356 29.09 -10.97 4.55
N HIS A 357 29.02 -11.95 3.63
CA HIS A 357 29.47 -11.80 2.26
C HIS A 357 28.38 -12.25 1.29
N LEU A 358 28.18 -11.48 0.23
CA LEU A 358 27.38 -11.84 -0.92
C LEU A 358 28.20 -12.73 -1.84
N LEU A 359 27.66 -13.90 -2.19
CA LEU A 359 28.15 -14.71 -3.30
C LEU A 359 27.78 -14.05 -4.63
N ASP A 360 28.79 -13.58 -5.36
CA ASP A 360 28.67 -12.98 -6.68
C ASP A 360 29.61 -13.68 -7.67
N CYS A 361 29.06 -14.67 -8.39
CA CYS A 361 29.79 -15.47 -9.35
C CYS A 361 29.05 -15.52 -10.69
N SER A 362 29.79 -15.29 -11.78
CA SER A 362 29.29 -15.40 -13.16
C SER A 362 30.04 -16.46 -13.99
N GLU A 363 30.98 -17.19 -13.37
CA GLU A 363 31.74 -18.24 -14.06
C GLU A 363 30.83 -19.43 -14.39
N PRO A 364 31.01 -20.11 -15.55
CA PRO A 364 30.29 -21.34 -15.87
C PRO A 364 30.55 -22.47 -14.87
N GLU A 365 29.53 -23.30 -14.61
CA GLU A 365 29.61 -24.40 -13.62
C GLU A 365 30.75 -25.39 -13.93
N ASP A 366 31.06 -25.66 -15.20
CA ASP A 366 32.14 -26.59 -15.56
C ASP A 366 33.51 -26.08 -15.11
N LYS A 367 33.76 -24.77 -15.26
CA LYS A 367 35.00 -24.14 -14.77
C LYS A 367 35.06 -24.14 -13.24
N ILE A 368 33.91 -23.94 -12.59
CA ILE A 368 33.81 -24.00 -11.13
C ILE A 368 34.09 -25.42 -10.64
N LYS A 369 33.53 -26.44 -11.30
CA LYS A 369 33.73 -27.85 -10.97
C LYS A 369 35.20 -28.26 -11.08
N GLU A 370 35.89 -27.81 -12.13
CA GLU A 370 37.32 -28.09 -12.33
C GLU A 370 38.19 -27.41 -11.27
N ARG A 371 37.95 -26.12 -11.01
CA ARG A 371 38.86 -25.30 -10.21
C ARG A 371 38.53 -25.26 -8.71
N TRP A 372 37.26 -25.40 -8.36
CA TRP A 372 36.73 -25.32 -6.99
C TRP A 372 35.63 -26.38 -6.74
N PRO A 373 35.98 -27.67 -6.62
CA PRO A 373 34.99 -28.75 -6.49
C PRO A 373 34.03 -28.61 -5.30
N ARG A 374 34.51 -28.08 -4.16
CA ARG A 374 33.66 -27.82 -2.98
C ARG A 374 32.64 -26.72 -3.22
N PHE A 375 33.02 -25.65 -3.91
CA PHE A 375 32.09 -24.60 -4.31
C PHE A 375 31.06 -25.15 -5.33
N TYR A 376 31.48 -26.03 -6.23
CA TYR A 376 30.53 -26.71 -7.13
C TYR A 376 29.49 -27.54 -6.38
N GLU A 377 29.88 -28.27 -5.33
CA GLU A 377 28.92 -28.99 -4.47
C GLU A 377 27.95 -28.05 -3.74
N TYR A 378 28.39 -26.83 -3.38
CA TYR A 378 27.49 -25.80 -2.85
C TYR A 378 26.42 -25.38 -3.88
N LEU A 379 26.80 -25.21 -5.15
CA LEU A 379 25.83 -24.92 -6.21
C LEU A 379 24.84 -26.06 -6.42
N LYS A 380 25.30 -27.32 -6.35
CA LYS A 380 24.42 -28.51 -6.37
C LYS A 380 23.45 -28.53 -5.19
N HIS A 381 23.92 -28.15 -4.00
CA HIS A 381 23.08 -28.01 -2.81
C HIS A 381 21.96 -26.98 -3.03
N GLY A 382 22.27 -25.82 -3.64
CA GLY A 382 21.27 -24.83 -4.02
C GLY A 382 20.25 -25.33 -5.03
N ARG A 383 20.66 -26.19 -5.98
CA ARG A 383 19.74 -26.86 -6.92
C ARG A 383 18.78 -27.81 -6.19
N ALA A 384 19.29 -28.62 -5.27
CA ALA A 384 18.47 -29.52 -4.45
C ALA A 384 17.44 -28.76 -3.59
N GLN A 385 17.74 -27.53 -3.19
CA GLN A 385 16.82 -26.62 -2.49
C GLN A 385 15.91 -25.80 -3.41
N ASN A 386 15.89 -26.09 -4.72
CA ASN A 386 15.12 -25.34 -5.73
C ASN A 386 15.47 -23.85 -5.83
N VAL A 387 16.63 -23.41 -5.35
CA VAL A 387 17.05 -22.00 -5.43
C VAL A 387 17.15 -21.54 -6.89
N HIS A 388 17.62 -22.42 -7.79
CA HIS A 388 17.73 -22.17 -9.22
C HIS A 388 16.37 -21.95 -9.92
N ALA A 389 15.29 -22.55 -9.41
CA ALA A 389 13.95 -22.45 -9.97
C ALA A 389 13.17 -21.25 -9.40
N ALA A 390 13.64 -20.66 -8.30
CA ALA A 390 13.03 -19.46 -7.72
C ALA A 390 13.01 -18.31 -8.74
N TYR A 391 11.95 -17.50 -8.69
CA TYR A 391 11.65 -16.48 -9.70
C TYR A 391 12.86 -15.63 -10.13
N LEU A 392 13.62 -15.08 -9.19
CA LEU A 392 14.77 -14.24 -9.55
C LEU A 392 15.94 -15.04 -10.13
N SER A 393 16.26 -16.19 -9.54
CA SER A 393 17.38 -17.02 -9.98
C SER A 393 17.14 -17.64 -11.36
N SER A 394 15.91 -18.05 -11.66
CA SER A 394 15.56 -18.69 -12.94
C SER A 394 15.63 -17.74 -14.13
N HIS A 395 15.59 -16.43 -13.89
CA HIS A 395 15.74 -15.39 -14.91
C HIS A 395 17.18 -14.87 -15.05
N ARG A 396 18.15 -15.51 -14.38
CA ARG A 396 19.57 -15.13 -14.42
C ARG A 396 20.39 -16.17 -15.17
N THR A 397 21.50 -15.73 -15.76
CA THR A 397 22.42 -16.61 -16.48
C THR A 397 23.87 -16.26 -16.11
N PRO A 398 24.59 -17.13 -15.39
CA PRO A 398 24.09 -18.34 -14.73
C PRO A 398 23.08 -18.03 -13.60
N TRP A 399 22.30 -19.02 -13.15
CA TRP A 399 21.21 -18.82 -12.17
C TRP A 399 21.67 -18.24 -10.82
N TYR A 400 22.94 -18.45 -10.47
CA TYR A 400 23.59 -17.95 -9.25
C TYR A 400 24.28 -16.59 -9.41
N SER A 401 24.22 -15.98 -10.59
CA SER A 401 24.74 -14.61 -10.76
C SER A 401 23.93 -13.60 -9.93
N GLN A 402 24.56 -12.48 -9.57
CA GLN A 402 23.91 -11.39 -8.86
C GLN A 402 23.88 -10.12 -9.68
N GLU A 403 22.86 -9.29 -9.41
CA GLU A 403 22.85 -7.92 -9.92
C GLU A 403 24.07 -7.16 -9.40
N GLN A 404 24.66 -6.33 -10.26
CA GLN A 404 25.76 -5.47 -9.85
C GLN A 404 25.22 -4.25 -9.11
N ARG A 405 25.50 -4.20 -7.80
CA ARG A 405 25.17 -3.04 -6.96
C ARG A 405 26.35 -2.63 -6.09
N PRO A 406 27.06 -1.54 -6.45
CA PRO A 406 28.20 -1.09 -5.68
C PRO A 406 27.80 -0.61 -4.28
N PRO A 407 28.74 -0.51 -3.34
CA PRO A 407 28.52 0.13 -2.05
C PRO A 407 27.98 1.55 -2.23
N ALA A 408 26.93 1.90 -1.51
CA ALA A 408 26.45 3.28 -1.43
C ALA A 408 27.03 3.93 -0.17
N PRO A 409 27.50 5.20 -0.25
CA PRO A 409 28.02 5.91 0.91
C PRO A 409 26.91 6.20 1.93
N PHE A 410 25.68 6.45 1.46
CA PHE A 410 24.53 6.67 2.33
C PHE A 410 23.44 5.64 2.07
N LEU A 411 22.84 5.15 3.16
CA LEU A 411 21.76 4.19 3.14
C LEU A 411 20.60 4.72 3.98
N CYS A 412 19.38 4.28 3.69
CA CYS A 412 18.20 4.49 4.52
C CYS A 412 17.50 3.15 4.71
N THR A 413 17.01 2.85 5.91
CA THR A 413 16.21 1.63 6.11
C THR A 413 14.92 1.70 5.29
N TYR A 414 14.57 0.61 4.60
CA TYR A 414 13.37 0.54 3.75
C TYR A 414 12.07 0.58 4.54
N MET A 415 12.07 0.00 5.74
CA MET A 415 10.94 -0.08 6.65
C MET A 415 11.40 -0.03 8.10
N GLY A 416 10.57 0.53 8.97
CA GLY A 416 10.78 0.48 10.40
C GLY A 416 9.55 0.93 11.19
N ARG A 417 9.53 0.67 12.49
CA ARG A 417 8.44 1.05 13.39
C ARG A 417 8.90 2.18 14.29
N ALA A 418 8.07 3.19 14.48
CA ALA A 418 8.31 4.18 15.51
C ALA A 418 8.21 3.48 16.89
N ARG A 419 9.30 3.46 17.65
CA ARG A 419 9.31 2.97 19.04
C ARG A 419 9.97 4.01 19.92
N ASN A 420 9.31 4.39 21.02
CA ASN A 420 9.86 5.26 22.06
C ASN A 420 10.47 6.58 21.53
N GLY A 421 9.77 7.27 20.61
CA GLY A 421 10.24 8.54 20.06
C GLY A 421 11.43 8.46 19.08
N LYS A 422 11.93 7.25 18.77
CA LYS A 422 12.98 7.07 17.75
C LYS A 422 12.40 7.12 16.34
N HIS A 423 13.17 7.70 15.41
CA HIS A 423 12.82 7.81 14.00
C HIS A 423 12.48 6.43 13.40
N PRO A 424 11.37 6.31 12.65
CA PRO A 424 10.96 5.03 12.07
C PRO A 424 11.89 4.59 10.93
N LEU A 425 12.59 5.53 10.29
CA LEU A 425 13.63 5.24 9.30
C LEU A 425 14.98 5.73 9.82
N ARG A 426 16.03 4.94 9.60
CA ARG A 426 17.41 5.27 9.97
C ARG A 426 18.22 5.54 8.71
N PHE A 427 18.86 6.70 8.66
CA PHE A 427 19.95 6.96 7.72
C PHE A 427 21.25 6.41 8.28
N ILE A 428 22.06 5.82 7.42
CA ILE A 428 23.32 5.17 7.76
C ILE A 428 24.41 5.67 6.81
N TRP A 429 25.55 6.07 7.36
CA TRP A 429 26.76 6.36 6.60
C TRP A 429 27.63 5.11 6.54
N ASN A 430 27.76 4.55 5.35
CA ASN A 430 28.56 3.37 5.09
C ASN A 430 29.91 3.77 4.50
N ARG A 431 30.96 3.67 5.31
CA ARG A 431 32.34 3.97 4.92
C ARG A 431 33.08 2.72 4.42
N SER A 432 32.43 1.55 4.47
CA SER A 432 32.99 0.27 4.05
C SER A 432 32.72 -0.04 2.57
N GLN A 433 33.34 -1.11 2.06
CA GLN A 433 33.07 -1.67 0.73
C GLN A 433 31.86 -2.62 0.72
N ALA A 434 31.01 -2.56 1.75
CA ALA A 434 29.82 -3.38 1.80
C ALA A 434 28.68 -2.84 0.94
N THR A 435 28.08 -3.71 0.14
CA THR A 435 26.76 -3.44 -0.46
C THR A 435 25.64 -3.75 0.54
N ALA A 436 24.38 -3.63 0.13
CA ALA A 436 23.23 -3.85 1.00
C ALA A 436 22.09 -4.59 0.27
N HIS A 437 21.38 -5.45 1.01
CA HIS A 437 20.21 -6.17 0.49
C HIS A 437 18.94 -5.31 0.53
N ASN A 438 17.85 -5.83 -0.05
CA ASN A 438 16.59 -5.12 -0.36
C ASN A 438 15.77 -4.57 0.82
N VAL A 439 16.30 -4.60 2.05
CA VAL A 439 15.77 -3.93 3.24
C VAL A 439 16.38 -2.54 3.45
N TYR A 440 17.30 -2.13 2.58
CA TYR A 440 17.87 -0.80 2.53
C TYR A 440 17.50 -0.10 1.22
N LEU A 441 17.40 1.22 1.29
CA LEU A 441 17.50 2.13 0.16
C LEU A 441 18.93 2.66 0.12
N MET A 442 19.53 2.63 -1.07
CA MET A 442 20.90 3.02 -1.35
C MET A 442 20.88 4.37 -2.06
N LEU A 443 21.54 5.37 -1.48
CA LEU A 443 21.58 6.74 -1.99
C LEU A 443 22.96 6.97 -2.61
N TYR A 444 23.01 7.11 -3.92
CA TYR A 444 24.24 7.39 -4.66
C TYR A 444 24.30 8.87 -5.02
N PRO A 445 25.24 9.65 -4.47
CA PRO A 445 25.45 11.04 -4.90
C PRO A 445 25.69 11.09 -6.40
N HIS A 446 25.06 12.05 -7.10
CA HIS A 446 25.32 12.30 -8.52
C HIS A 446 25.51 13.78 -8.81
N GLY A 447 25.75 14.11 -10.08
CA GLY A 447 25.90 15.49 -10.55
C GLY A 447 26.92 16.30 -9.73
N ARG A 448 26.51 17.51 -9.35
CA ARG A 448 27.34 18.45 -8.60
C ARG A 448 27.68 17.96 -7.19
N LEU A 449 26.78 17.24 -6.52
CA LEU A 449 27.03 16.69 -5.18
C LEU A 449 28.17 15.66 -5.22
N ARG A 450 28.16 14.73 -6.18
CA ARG A 450 29.26 13.75 -6.32
C ARG A 450 30.61 14.42 -6.52
N ASN A 451 30.67 15.45 -7.38
CA ASN A 451 31.90 16.19 -7.64
C ASN A 451 32.38 16.95 -6.39
N ALA A 452 31.45 17.46 -5.56
CA ALA A 452 31.77 18.10 -4.28
C ALA A 452 32.44 17.11 -3.32
N LEU A 453 31.82 15.95 -3.10
CA LEU A 453 32.31 14.92 -2.19
C LEU A 453 33.66 14.35 -2.62
N GLN A 454 33.91 14.23 -3.93
CA GLN A 454 35.21 13.79 -4.45
C GLN A 454 36.33 14.81 -4.19
N LYS A 455 36.03 16.11 -4.26
CA LYS A 455 37.01 17.17 -3.97
C LYS A 455 37.20 17.41 -2.46
N HIS A 456 36.14 17.20 -1.70
CA HIS A 456 36.02 17.50 -0.28
C HIS A 456 35.38 16.32 0.48
N PRO A 457 36.10 15.22 0.72
CA PRO A 457 35.56 14.02 1.38
C PRO A 457 34.98 14.29 2.78
N GLU A 458 35.47 15.32 3.48
CA GLU A 458 34.96 15.76 4.77
C GLU A 458 33.48 16.19 4.74
N LEU A 459 32.96 16.54 3.56
CA LEU A 459 31.55 16.88 3.38
C LEU A 459 30.62 15.69 3.56
N GLU A 460 31.11 14.46 3.46
CA GLU A 460 30.26 13.27 3.66
C GLU A 460 29.63 13.25 5.06
N ALA A 461 30.38 13.66 6.09
CA ALA A 461 29.87 13.78 7.46
C ALA A 461 28.73 14.81 7.55
N ARG A 462 28.91 15.98 6.90
CA ARG A 462 27.90 17.06 6.90
C ARG A 462 26.63 16.65 6.16
N VAL A 463 26.78 15.95 5.02
CA VAL A 463 25.65 15.39 4.27
C VAL A 463 24.93 14.34 5.11
N PHE A 464 25.65 13.46 5.79
CA PHE A 464 25.06 12.46 6.68
C PHE A 464 24.26 13.11 7.83
N GLU A 465 24.84 14.06 8.54
CA GLU A 465 24.15 14.81 9.60
C GLU A 465 22.90 15.50 9.07
N ALA A 466 22.96 16.08 7.87
CA ALA A 466 21.81 16.72 7.24
C ALA A 466 20.71 15.71 6.89
N LEU A 467 21.06 14.52 6.41
CA LEU A 467 20.09 13.43 6.17
C LEU A 467 19.42 12.99 7.48
N GLN A 468 20.16 12.94 8.59
CA GLN A 468 19.59 12.62 9.91
C GLN A 468 18.59 13.67 10.43
N ARG A 469 18.67 14.92 9.96
CA ARG A 469 17.73 15.99 10.34
C ARG A 469 16.39 15.94 9.59
N ILE A 470 16.25 15.08 8.57
CA ILE A 470 14.98 14.90 7.86
C ILE A 470 13.94 14.35 8.85
N THR A 471 12.84 15.08 9.03
CA THR A 471 11.87 14.75 10.07
C THR A 471 10.99 13.56 9.66
N PRO A 472 10.41 12.82 10.63
CA PRO A 472 9.42 11.80 10.34
C PRO A 472 8.25 12.36 9.54
N ASP A 473 7.77 13.56 9.82
CA ASP A 473 6.65 14.17 9.07
C ASP A 473 6.97 14.40 7.59
N GLN A 474 8.21 14.78 7.26
CA GLN A 474 8.66 14.91 5.87
C GLN A 474 8.69 13.55 5.18
N VAL A 475 9.20 12.52 5.86
CA VAL A 475 9.19 11.15 5.35
C VAL A 475 7.76 10.59 5.24
N LEU A 476 6.89 10.89 6.21
CA LEU A 476 5.51 10.42 6.29
C LEU A 476 4.61 11.06 5.25
N SER A 477 4.89 12.32 4.87
CA SER A 477 4.17 12.99 3.79
C SER A 477 4.33 12.26 2.45
N GLU A 478 5.45 11.56 2.28
CA GLU A 478 5.76 10.81 1.05
C GLU A 478 5.72 9.28 1.24
N GLY A 479 5.83 8.74 2.45
CA GLY A 479 5.90 7.32 2.74
C GLY A 479 4.54 6.68 3.02
N ARG A 480 4.52 5.34 3.12
CA ARG A 480 3.30 4.56 3.43
C ARG A 480 3.31 4.07 4.87
N VAL A 481 2.14 4.17 5.53
CA VAL A 481 1.92 3.62 6.87
C VAL A 481 1.01 2.40 6.76
N TYR A 482 1.47 1.26 7.29
CA TYR A 482 0.71 0.03 7.36
C TYR A 482 0.21 -0.23 8.80
N GLY A 483 -0.74 -1.16 8.94
CA GLY A 483 -1.24 -1.62 10.24
C GLY A 483 -0.12 -1.91 11.26
N GLY A 484 -0.34 -1.49 12.51
CA GLY A 484 0.61 -1.67 13.61
C GLY A 484 1.80 -0.69 13.63
N GLY A 485 1.72 0.45 12.94
CA GLY A 485 2.76 1.50 13.00
C GLY A 485 4.05 1.16 12.24
N LEU A 486 3.95 0.30 11.22
CA LEU A 486 5.06 0.02 10.30
C LEU A 486 5.09 1.08 9.21
N HIS A 487 6.18 1.83 9.18
CA HIS A 487 6.46 2.82 8.15
C HIS A 487 7.33 2.20 7.07
N LYS A 488 7.02 2.53 5.82
CA LYS A 488 7.72 2.04 4.64
C LYS A 488 7.93 3.20 3.68
N VAL A 489 9.13 3.26 3.10
CA VAL A 489 9.44 4.21 2.04
C VAL A 489 10.05 3.50 0.83
N GLU A 490 9.56 3.81 -0.35
CA GLU A 490 10.10 3.34 -1.63
C GLU A 490 11.13 4.34 -2.20
N PRO A 491 12.00 3.94 -3.15
CA PRO A 491 13.01 4.84 -3.71
C PRO A 491 12.45 6.16 -4.26
N LYS A 492 11.30 6.10 -4.96
CA LYS A 492 10.65 7.29 -5.51
C LYS A 492 10.08 8.19 -4.42
N GLU A 493 9.55 7.61 -3.35
CA GLU A 493 9.00 8.36 -2.21
C GLU A 493 10.12 9.10 -1.46
N LEU A 494 11.23 8.42 -1.17
CA LEU A 494 12.39 9.05 -0.55
C LEU A 494 12.99 10.14 -1.46
N ALA A 495 12.97 9.94 -2.78
CA ALA A 495 13.49 10.90 -3.74
C ALA A 495 12.70 12.21 -3.80
N GLN A 496 11.42 12.24 -3.41
CA GLN A 496 10.60 13.46 -3.42
C GLN A 496 10.77 14.32 -2.16
N ILE A 497 11.46 13.83 -1.14
CA ILE A 497 11.70 14.60 0.08
C ILE A 497 12.56 15.83 -0.25
N ALA A 498 12.16 16.99 0.27
CA ALA A 498 12.91 18.23 0.10
C ALA A 498 14.33 18.09 0.66
N ALA A 499 15.34 18.43 -0.16
CA ALA A 499 16.75 18.31 0.19
C ALA A 499 17.32 19.53 0.92
N ARG A 500 16.46 20.43 1.42
CA ARG A 500 16.87 21.70 2.05
C ARG A 500 17.98 21.53 3.11
N PRO A 501 17.89 20.59 4.07
CA PRO A 501 18.97 20.40 5.05
C PRO A 501 20.31 20.03 4.40
N VAL A 502 20.29 19.24 3.33
CA VAL A 502 21.49 18.79 2.61
C VAL A 502 22.10 19.94 1.81
N LEU A 503 21.27 20.77 1.17
CA LEU A 503 21.71 21.94 0.44
C LEU A 503 22.39 22.97 1.36
N GLU A 504 21.74 23.30 2.48
CA GLU A 504 22.31 24.20 3.49
C GLU A 504 23.66 23.66 4.03
N ALA A 505 23.81 22.34 4.12
CA ALA A 505 25.05 21.72 4.57
C ALA A 505 26.21 21.81 3.54
N ILE A 506 25.94 22.04 2.25
CA ILE A 506 26.97 22.04 1.20
C ILE A 506 27.08 23.39 0.46
N GLU A 507 26.22 24.36 0.75
CA GLU A 507 26.07 25.62 0.01
C GLU A 507 27.38 26.41 -0.12
N ALA A 508 28.22 26.41 0.93
CA ALA A 508 29.53 27.07 0.92
C ALA A 508 30.57 26.45 -0.04
N TYR A 509 30.30 25.24 -0.56
CA TYR A 509 31.24 24.47 -1.38
C TYR A 509 30.73 24.27 -2.80
N VAL A 510 29.41 24.04 -2.95
CA VAL A 510 28.78 23.81 -4.25
C VAL A 510 27.39 24.40 -4.25
N ARG A 511 27.16 25.34 -5.18
CA ARG A 511 25.82 25.83 -5.49
C ARG A 511 25.13 24.86 -6.43
N ILE A 512 24.01 24.29 -6.00
CA ILE A 512 23.15 23.44 -6.82
C ILE A 512 21.88 24.25 -7.08
N GLU A 513 21.74 24.73 -8.30
CA GLU A 513 20.54 25.43 -8.77
C GLU A 513 19.71 24.47 -9.60
N GLN A 514 18.39 24.65 -9.63
CA GLN A 514 17.57 23.96 -10.61
C GLN A 514 18.02 24.37 -12.01
N GLN A 515 18.25 23.39 -12.88
CA GLN A 515 18.19 23.65 -14.31
C GLN A 515 16.73 23.97 -14.63
N GLU A 516 16.42 25.26 -14.82
CA GLU A 516 15.22 25.62 -15.57
C GLU A 516 15.32 24.90 -16.92
N GLN A 517 14.31 24.10 -17.24
CA GLN A 517 14.23 23.49 -18.57
C GLN A 517 14.18 24.63 -19.59
N LEU A 518 15.30 24.80 -20.29
CA LEU A 518 15.45 25.73 -21.41
C LEU A 518 14.69 25.22 -22.64
N PHE A 519 13.41 24.87 -22.52
CA PHE A 519 12.51 24.67 -23.65
C PHE A 519 11.07 24.98 -23.22
N ALA A 520 10.54 26.04 -23.84
CA ALA A 520 9.13 26.40 -23.88
C ALA A 520 8.31 25.45 -24.75
#